data_AF-A0A085M7Y5-F1
#
_entry.id   AF-A0A085M7Y5-F1
#
_cell.length_a   1.000
_cell.length_b   1.000
_cell.length_c   1.000
_cell.angle_alpha   90.00
_cell.angle_beta   90.00
_cell.angle_gamma   90.00
#
_symmetry.space_group_name_H-M   'P 1'
#
loop_
_entity.id
_entity.type
_entity.pdbx_description
1 polymer ?
#
loop_
_entity_poly.entity_id
_entity_poly.type
_entity_poly.pdbx_seq_one_letter_code
_entity_poly.pdbx_strand_id
1 'polypeptide(L)'
;MCSASYIGETGNTLPHRYEQHLSRLNRYKNALNDQKGLGIKIRGRPRKLQPKEAMDEAIKASAIVEHASGCDGQMFPNVIANKPDFHLRKIKEALYIRHNVVINRDKGTEVSDTWTNLIMRNRLCSTITTTTTTTTD
;
A
#
# COMPACT_ATOMS: atom_id res chain seq x y z
N MET A 1 20.25 5.13 -4.73
CA MET A 1 19.42 4.51 -5.78
C MET A 1 18.10 4.09 -5.16
N CYS A 2 17.00 4.47 -5.78
CA CYS A 2 15.65 4.14 -5.37
C CYS A 2 15.31 2.74 -5.91
N SER A 3 15.41 1.73 -5.05
CA SER A 3 15.23 0.32 -5.40
C SER A 3 13.96 -0.30 -4.79
N ALA A 4 13.05 0.52 -4.26
CA ALA A 4 11.83 -0.05 -3.71
C ALA A 4 10.89 -0.47 -4.84
N SER A 5 10.24 -1.59 -4.60
CA SER A 5 9.17 -2.10 -5.45
C SER A 5 7.87 -2.01 -4.64
N TYR A 6 6.74 -2.00 -5.35
CA TYR A 6 5.41 -2.08 -4.75
C TYR A 6 4.70 -3.28 -5.36
N ILE A 7 4.12 -4.14 -4.52
CA ILE A 7 3.23 -5.22 -4.97
C ILE A 7 1.83 -4.89 -4.48
N GLY A 8 0.86 -4.96 -5.38
CA GLY A 8 -0.54 -4.81 -5.05
C GLY A 8 -1.40 -5.72 -5.90
N GLU A 9 -2.47 -6.25 -5.32
CA GLU A 9 -3.51 -6.91 -6.08
C GLU A 9 -4.36 -5.89 -6.85
N THR A 10 -4.97 -6.39 -7.92
CA THR A 10 -5.96 -5.64 -8.68
C THR A 10 -6.99 -6.57 -9.30
N GLY A 11 -8.27 -6.20 -9.19
CA GLY A 11 -9.35 -6.77 -9.99
C GLY A 11 -9.47 -6.18 -11.41
N ASN A 12 -8.69 -5.14 -11.71
CA ASN A 12 -8.63 -4.47 -13.02
C ASN A 12 -7.32 -4.79 -13.76
N THR A 13 -7.23 -4.34 -15.02
CA THR A 13 -6.02 -4.48 -15.84
C THR A 13 -4.82 -3.70 -15.26
N LEU A 14 -3.61 -4.12 -15.61
CA LEU A 14 -2.37 -3.45 -15.19
C LEU A 14 -2.34 -1.96 -15.58
N PRO A 15 -2.68 -1.55 -16.83
CA PRO A 15 -2.70 -0.14 -17.20
C PRO A 15 -3.66 0.69 -16.34
N HIS A 16 -4.85 0.16 -16.06
CA HIS A 16 -5.84 0.85 -15.24
C HIS A 16 -5.32 1.19 -13.84
N ARG A 17 -4.66 0.24 -13.18
CA ARG A 17 -4.06 0.49 -11.86
C ARG A 17 -2.86 1.41 -11.93
N TYR A 18 -2.05 1.24 -12.95
CA TYR A 18 -0.90 2.11 -13.16
C TYR A 18 -1.33 3.57 -13.30
N GLU A 19 -2.37 3.85 -14.08
CA GLU A 19 -2.97 5.18 -14.20
C GLU A 19 -3.54 5.70 -12.89
N GLN A 20 -4.20 4.86 -12.09
CA GLN A 20 -4.67 5.25 -10.75
C GLN A 20 -3.51 5.71 -9.86
N HIS A 21 -2.39 4.97 -9.86
CA HIS A 21 -1.22 5.32 -9.08
C HIS A 21 -0.54 6.59 -9.61
N LEU A 22 -0.41 6.75 -10.93
CA LEU A 22 0.11 7.98 -11.54
C LEU A 22 -0.77 9.20 -11.22
N SER A 23 -2.09 9.04 -11.23
CA SER A 23 -3.03 10.11 -10.86
C SER A 23 -2.82 10.60 -9.42
N ARG A 24 -2.57 9.68 -8.48
CA ARG A 24 -2.25 10.03 -7.08
C ARG A 24 -0.89 10.73 -6.98
N LEU A 25 0.12 10.24 -7.71
CA LEU A 25 1.44 10.86 -7.75
C LEU A 25 1.40 12.25 -8.39
N ASN A 26 0.62 12.44 -9.44
CA ASN A 26 0.45 13.75 -10.07
C ASN A 26 -0.25 14.74 -9.14
N ARG A 27 -1.22 14.30 -8.32
CA ARG A 27 -1.83 15.15 -7.29
C ARG A 27 -0.79 15.63 -6.27
N TYR A 28 0.09 14.74 -5.82
CA TYR A 28 1.22 15.09 -4.95
C TYR A 28 2.17 16.09 -5.62
N LYS A 29 2.63 15.80 -6.84
CA LYS A 29 3.54 16.69 -7.60
C LYS A 29 2.93 18.08 -7.82
N ASN A 30 1.64 18.15 -8.13
CA ASN A 30 0.96 19.42 -8.28
C ASN A 30 0.89 20.17 -6.94
N ALA A 31 0.64 19.49 -5.81
CA ALA A 31 0.63 20.13 -4.49
C ALA A 31 2.04 20.66 -4.12
N LEU A 32 3.08 19.88 -4.42
CA LEU A 32 4.47 20.27 -4.24
C LEU A 32 4.82 21.50 -5.09
N ASN A 33 4.35 21.56 -6.34
CA ASN A 33 4.55 22.72 -7.21
C ASN A 33 3.81 23.96 -6.68
N ASP A 34 2.57 23.80 -6.21
CA ASP A 34 1.80 24.90 -5.58
C ASP A 34 2.55 25.43 -4.34
N GLN A 35 3.09 24.54 -3.50
CA GLN A 35 3.88 24.92 -2.33
C GLN A 35 5.15 25.69 -2.71
N LYS A 36 5.80 25.30 -3.81
CA LYS A 36 7.01 25.97 -4.35
C LYS A 36 6.70 27.26 -5.13
N GLY A 37 5.43 27.63 -5.28
CA GLY A 37 5.02 28.77 -6.12
C GLY A 37 5.22 28.53 -7.63
N LEU A 38 5.49 27.29 -8.05
CA LEU A 38 5.67 26.87 -9.45
C LEU A 38 4.36 26.37 -10.08
N GLY A 39 3.27 26.35 -9.31
CA GLY A 39 1.95 25.95 -9.79
C GLY A 39 1.45 26.88 -10.89
N ILE A 40 1.23 26.34 -12.09
CA ILE A 40 0.51 27.06 -13.15
C ILE A 40 -0.91 27.30 -12.64
N LYS A 41 -1.31 28.58 -12.49
CA LYS A 41 -2.69 28.94 -12.15
C LYS A 41 -3.61 28.62 -13.34
N ILE A 42 -4.01 27.36 -13.46
CA ILE A 42 -5.04 26.96 -14.41
C ILE A 42 -6.37 27.56 -13.90
N ARG A 43 -7.13 28.19 -14.79
CA ARG A 43 -8.50 28.65 -14.49
C ARG A 43 -9.31 27.44 -13.97
N GLY A 44 -9.75 27.51 -12.72
CA GLY A 44 -10.47 26.43 -12.05
C GLY A 44 -10.67 26.71 -10.57
N ARG A 45 -11.41 25.82 -9.89
CA ARG A 45 -11.66 25.93 -8.45
C ARG A 45 -10.33 25.78 -7.69
N PRO A 46 -9.99 26.73 -6.78
CA PRO A 46 -8.83 26.57 -5.90
C PRO A 46 -8.92 25.26 -5.13
N ARG A 47 -7.76 24.62 -4.90
CA ARG A 47 -7.70 23.44 -4.01
C ARG A 47 -8.23 23.85 -2.63
N LYS A 48 -9.10 23.01 -2.05
CA LYS A 48 -9.71 23.29 -0.73
C LYS A 48 -8.71 23.17 0.41
N LEU A 49 -7.75 22.24 0.27
CA LEU A 49 -6.71 21.97 1.25
C LEU A 49 -5.47 22.79 0.96
N GLN A 50 -4.73 23.13 2.01
CA GLN A 50 -3.42 23.75 1.86
C GLN A 50 -2.48 22.78 1.13
N PRO A 51 -1.50 23.28 0.33
CA PRO A 51 -0.60 22.40 -0.43
C PRO A 51 0.09 21.32 0.42
N LYS A 52 0.53 21.68 1.63
CA LYS A 52 1.17 20.74 2.56
C LYS A 52 0.20 19.64 3.02
N GLU A 53 -1.03 20.00 3.37
CA GLU A 53 -2.06 19.02 3.78
C GLU A 53 -2.41 18.08 2.62
N ALA A 54 -2.50 18.60 1.40
CA ALA A 54 -2.76 17.80 0.21
C ALA A 54 -1.60 16.83 -0.11
N MET A 55 -0.35 17.22 0.16
CA MET A 55 0.80 16.32 0.07
C MET A 55 0.73 15.21 1.11
N ASP A 56 0.46 15.55 2.37
CA ASP A 56 0.37 14.59 3.48
C ASP A 56 -0.78 13.58 3.25
N GLU A 57 -1.93 14.04 2.75
CA GLU A 57 -3.04 13.17 2.38
C GLU A 57 -2.65 12.22 1.23
N ALA A 58 -1.96 12.72 0.20
CA ALA A 58 -1.53 11.91 -0.92
C ALA A 58 -0.50 10.83 -0.52
N ILE A 59 0.41 11.16 0.40
CA ILE A 59 1.37 10.21 0.98
C ILE A 59 0.63 9.13 1.77
N LYS A 60 -0.29 9.50 2.66
CA LYS A 60 -1.07 8.55 3.48
C LYS A 60 -1.95 7.64 2.64
N ALA A 61 -2.50 8.13 1.53
CA ALA A 61 -3.42 7.38 0.68
C ALA A 61 -2.73 6.39 -0.28
N SER A 62 -1.40 6.42 -0.41
CA SER A 62 -0.72 5.60 -1.42
C SER A 62 0.76 5.37 -1.09
N ALA A 63 1.11 4.11 -0.80
CA ALA A 63 2.49 3.67 -0.61
C ALA A 63 3.42 4.05 -1.79
N ILE A 64 2.90 4.04 -3.01
CA ILE A 64 3.64 4.52 -4.19
C ILE A 64 3.97 6.02 -4.10
N VAL A 65 3.05 6.84 -3.60
CA VAL A 65 3.28 8.30 -3.47
C VAL A 65 4.27 8.54 -2.34
N GLU A 66 4.11 7.86 -1.21
CA GLU A 66 5.08 7.88 -0.11
C GLU A 66 6.49 7.60 -0.63
N HIS A 67 6.67 6.56 -1.45
CA HIS A 67 7.98 6.21 -1.97
C HIS A 67 8.51 7.19 -3.04
N ALA A 68 7.70 7.47 -4.06
CA ALA A 68 8.07 8.37 -5.16
C ALA A 68 8.22 9.84 -4.71
N SER A 69 7.76 10.20 -3.51
CA SER A 69 7.96 11.54 -2.93
C SER A 69 9.43 11.88 -2.69
N GLY A 70 10.27 10.87 -2.43
CA GLY A 70 11.70 11.01 -2.14
C GLY A 70 12.60 10.38 -3.21
N CYS A 71 12.07 10.11 -4.40
CA CYS A 71 12.75 9.38 -5.45
C CYS A 71 12.46 9.96 -6.84
N ASP A 72 13.52 10.18 -7.62
CA ASP A 72 13.43 10.71 -9.00
C ASP A 72 13.35 9.60 -10.07
N GLY A 73 13.16 8.35 -9.67
CA GLY A 73 13.11 7.20 -10.55
C GLY A 73 11.79 7.08 -11.32
N GLN A 74 11.87 6.53 -12.55
CA GLN A 74 10.69 6.14 -13.30
C GLN A 74 10.08 4.86 -12.73
N MET A 75 8.75 4.80 -12.66
CA MET A 75 8.02 3.58 -12.28
C MET A 75 7.79 2.68 -13.48
N PHE A 76 8.01 1.38 -13.29
CA PHE A 76 7.74 0.35 -14.30
C PHE A 76 6.77 -0.70 -13.76
N PRO A 77 5.53 -0.76 -14.27
CA PRO A 77 4.55 -1.73 -13.82
C PRO A 77 4.77 -3.10 -14.49
N ASN A 78 4.70 -4.19 -13.72
CA ASN A 78 4.83 -5.56 -14.23
C ASN A 78 3.77 -6.49 -13.59
N VAL A 79 3.30 -7.49 -14.36
CA VAL A 79 2.41 -8.54 -13.83
C VAL A 79 3.25 -9.71 -13.31
N ILE A 80 3.14 -10.02 -12.02
CA ILE A 80 3.85 -11.14 -11.39
C ILE A 80 3.04 -12.43 -11.51
N ALA A 81 1.72 -12.35 -11.34
CA ALA A 81 0.82 -13.48 -11.46
C ALA A 81 -0.56 -13.04 -11.93
N ASN A 82 -1.14 -13.78 -12.87
CA ASN A 82 -2.54 -13.65 -13.25
C ASN A 82 -3.34 -14.81 -12.66
N LYS A 83 -4.34 -14.49 -11.82
CA LYS A 83 -5.23 -15.48 -11.19
C LYS A 83 -6.68 -14.97 -11.23
N PRO A 84 -7.64 -15.80 -11.67
CA PRO A 84 -9.05 -15.39 -11.76
C PRO A 84 -9.67 -15.22 -10.36
N ASP A 85 -9.32 -16.11 -9.44
CA ASP A 85 -9.84 -16.11 -8.07
C ASP A 85 -9.24 -14.97 -7.22
N PHE A 86 -10.13 -14.18 -6.60
CA PHE A 86 -9.75 -13.02 -5.79
C PHE A 86 -8.98 -13.44 -4.52
N HIS A 87 -9.42 -14.49 -3.82
CA HIS A 87 -8.77 -14.95 -2.60
C HIS A 87 -7.35 -15.45 -2.87
N LEU A 88 -7.15 -16.15 -4.00
CA LEU A 88 -5.83 -16.59 -4.44
C LEU A 88 -4.90 -15.43 -4.78
N ARG A 89 -5.42 -14.32 -5.35
CA ARG A 89 -4.63 -13.09 -5.54
C ARG A 89 -4.20 -12.50 -4.20
N LYS A 90 -5.11 -12.38 -3.22
CA LYS A 90 -4.78 -11.89 -1.86
C LYS A 90 -3.75 -12.76 -1.14
N ILE A 91 -3.88 -14.08 -1.23
CA ILE A 91 -2.90 -15.02 -0.63
C ILE A 91 -1.53 -14.85 -1.28
N LYS A 92 -1.47 -14.76 -2.61
CA LYS A 92 -0.20 -14.58 -3.32
C LYS A 92 0.45 -13.24 -3.00
N GLU A 93 -0.31 -12.15 -3.05
CA GLU A 93 0.12 -10.81 -2.65
C GLU A 93 0.80 -10.85 -1.28
N ALA A 94 0.15 -11.49 -0.30
CA ALA A 94 0.70 -11.68 1.04
C ALA A 94 2.03 -12.40 1.09
N LEU A 95 2.11 -13.53 0.37
CA LEU A 95 3.30 -14.36 0.37
C LEU A 95 4.48 -13.59 -0.24
N TYR A 96 4.24 -12.87 -1.34
CA TYR A 96 5.26 -12.02 -1.96
C TYR A 96 5.73 -10.90 -1.04
N ILE A 97 4.82 -10.24 -0.31
CA ILE A 97 5.17 -9.18 0.64
C ILE A 97 5.95 -9.74 1.82
N ARG A 98 5.46 -10.84 2.43
CA ARG A 98 6.08 -11.44 3.63
C ARG A 98 7.52 -11.88 3.40
N HIS A 99 7.84 -12.34 2.19
CA HIS A 99 9.16 -12.88 1.87
C HIS A 99 10.12 -11.81 1.30
N ASN A 100 9.67 -10.55 1.18
CA ASN A 100 10.50 -9.48 0.67
C ASN A 100 10.27 -8.15 1.41
N VAL A 101 11.22 -7.82 2.29
CA VAL A 101 11.19 -6.63 3.17
C VAL A 101 11.24 -5.29 2.40
N VAL A 102 11.53 -5.30 1.10
CA VAL A 102 11.68 -4.11 0.25
C VAL A 102 10.39 -3.78 -0.52
N ILE A 103 9.41 -4.70 -0.53
CA ILE A 103 8.29 -4.68 -1.46
C ILE A 103 7.04 -3.95 -0.97
N ASN A 104 6.79 -3.84 0.34
CA ASN A 104 5.73 -3.00 0.89
C ASN A 104 6.03 -2.62 2.35
N ARG A 105 5.83 -1.35 2.71
CA ARG A 105 6.10 -0.81 4.05
C ARG A 105 5.12 -1.31 5.13
N ASP A 106 3.95 -1.81 4.72
CA ASP A 106 2.92 -2.36 5.60
C ASP A 106 3.24 -3.77 6.13
N LYS A 107 4.36 -4.37 5.70
CA LYS A 107 4.81 -5.74 6.06
C LYS A 107 3.74 -6.82 5.86
N GLY A 108 2.71 -6.57 5.04
CA GLY A 108 1.58 -7.48 4.87
C GLY A 108 0.67 -7.59 6.10
N THR A 109 0.52 -6.52 6.89
CA THR A 109 -0.32 -6.49 8.11
C THR A 109 -1.77 -6.85 7.81
N GLU A 110 -2.40 -6.27 6.77
CA GLU A 110 -3.78 -6.62 6.38
C GLU A 110 -3.95 -8.11 6.04
N VAL A 111 -2.92 -8.73 5.45
CA VAL A 111 -3.00 -10.16 5.16
C VAL A 111 -2.74 -11.01 6.38
N SER A 112 -1.89 -10.54 7.30
CA SER A 112 -1.72 -11.19 8.61
C SER A 112 -3.04 -11.20 9.38
N ASP A 113 -3.82 -10.11 9.33
CA ASP A 113 -5.14 -10.04 9.95
C ASP A 113 -6.16 -10.96 9.26
N THR A 114 -6.14 -11.00 7.93
CA THR A 114 -7.01 -11.90 7.15
C THR A 114 -6.70 -13.36 7.45
N TRP A 115 -5.42 -13.73 7.54
CA TRP A 115 -4.96 -15.08 7.85
C TRP A 115 -5.26 -15.47 9.30
N THR A 116 -5.03 -14.55 10.25
CA THR A 116 -5.38 -14.73 11.66
C THR A 116 -6.88 -14.98 11.82
N ASN A 117 -7.71 -14.17 11.17
CA ASN A 117 -9.17 -14.37 11.16
C ASN A 117 -9.58 -15.73 10.57
N LEU A 118 -8.90 -16.20 9.52
CA LEU A 118 -9.19 -17.48 8.90
C LEU A 118 -8.75 -18.67 9.76
N ILE A 119 -7.60 -18.58 10.43
CA ILE A 119 -7.13 -19.56 11.42
C ILE A 119 -8.11 -19.64 12.59
N MET A 120 -8.48 -18.49 13.16
CA MET A 120 -9.36 -18.42 14.33
C MET A 120 -10.76 -18.95 14.00
N ARG A 121 -11.33 -18.58 12.84
CA ARG A 121 -12.65 -19.06 12.40
C ARG A 121 -12.69 -20.57 12.14
N ASN A 122 -11.63 -21.12 11.56
CA ASN A 122 -11.57 -22.54 11.20
C ASN A 122 -10.93 -23.41 12.29
N ARG A 123 -10.56 -22.83 13.45
CA ARG A 123 -9.85 -23.52 14.55
C ARG A 123 -8.61 -24.30 14.08
N LEU A 124 -7.90 -23.75 13.08
CA LEU A 124 -6.77 -24.42 12.45
C LEU A 124 -5.53 -24.48 13.35
N CYS A 125 -5.54 -23.75 14.47
CA CYS A 125 -4.56 -23.87 15.54
C CYS A 125 -5.30 -23.91 16.89
N SER A 126 -4.91 -24.85 17.75
CA SER A 126 -5.35 -24.86 19.16
C SER A 126 -4.41 -23.96 19.95
N THR A 127 -4.89 -22.84 20.49
CA THR A 127 -4.16 -22.09 21.50
C THR A 127 -4.03 -22.95 22.74
N ILE A 128 -2.83 -23.46 23.01
CA ILE A 128 -2.51 -24.11 24.28
C ILE A 128 -2.58 -23.02 25.34
N THR A 129 -3.66 -22.98 26.10
CA THR A 129 -3.73 -22.19 27.32
C THR A 129 -2.85 -22.90 28.35
N THR A 130 -1.61 -22.44 28.52
CA THR A 130 -0.78 -22.87 29.64
C THR A 130 -1.42 -22.32 30.91
N THR A 131 -2.22 -23.15 31.59
CA THR A 131 -2.74 -22.83 32.91
C THR A 131 -1.60 -22.98 33.90
N THR A 132 -0.97 -21.87 34.28
CA THR A 132 -0.06 -21.84 35.42
C THR A 132 -0.90 -22.00 36.67
N THR A 133 -1.04 -23.23 37.15
CA THR A 133 -1.53 -23.50 38.51
C THR A 133 -0.47 -23.03 39.49
N THR A 134 -0.65 -21.81 40.02
CA THR A 134 -0.01 -21.41 41.27
C THR A 134 -0.70 -22.13 42.41
N THR A 135 -0.07 -23.22 42.87
CA THR A 135 -0.36 -23.84 44.16
C THR A 135 0.21 -22.91 45.24
N THR A 136 -0.66 -22.30 46.02
CA THR A 136 -0.30 -21.66 47.29
C THR A 136 -0.56 -22.65 48.43
N ASP A 137 0.43 -22.74 49.32
CA ASP A 137 0.56 -23.63 50.48
C ASP A 137 -0.64 -23.72 51.41
#